data_AF-A0A7S2JU57-F1
#
_entry.id   AF-A0A7S2JU57-F1
#
_cell.length_a   1.000
_cell.length_b   1.000
_cell.length_c   1.000
_cell.angle_alpha   90.00
_cell.angle_beta   90.00
_cell.angle_gamma   90.00
#
_symmetry.space_group_name_H-M   'P 1'
#
loop_
_entity.id
_entity.type
_entity.pdbx_description
1 polymer ?
#
loop_
_entity_poly.entity_id
_entity_poly.type
_entity_poly.pdbx_seq_one_letter_code
_entity_poly.pdbx_strand_id
1 'polypeptide(L)'
;LDKVCLDQANIDESLECLPVFLSGCTQLLVVAGKTYLTRLWCIVELFVFLKTSGKLENLDVRLATCDCGNPCRFDDLVRDFDAQNVTCSRPVDKDRLLAFVESGFGELDTFSKEVRKVLIEASTRKEP
;
A
#
# COMPACT_ATOMS: atom_id res chain seq x y z
N LEU A 1 9.53 -2.97 0.64
CA LEU A 1 10.75 -2.14 0.54
C LEU A 1 10.45 -0.92 1.39
N ASP A 2 11.04 -0.78 2.57
CA ASP A 2 10.63 0.28 3.53
C ASP A 2 11.82 0.58 4.48
N LYS A 3 12.45 -0.47 5.01
CA LYS A 3 13.68 -0.39 5.82
C LYS A 3 14.89 0.30 5.18
N VAL A 4 14.92 0.44 3.85
CA VAL A 4 16.09 0.93 3.10
C VAL A 4 15.79 2.26 2.41
N CYS A 5 14.52 2.60 2.22
CA CYS A 5 14.10 3.80 1.47
C CYS A 5 13.78 4.98 2.40
N LEU A 6 13.62 4.73 3.70
CA LEU A 6 13.25 5.74 4.68
C LEU A 6 14.08 5.60 5.94
N ASP A 7 14.34 6.73 6.58
CA ASP A 7 14.95 6.74 7.89
C ASP A 7 13.94 6.29 8.94
N GLN A 8 14.03 5.03 9.33
CA GLN A 8 13.20 4.43 10.38
C GLN A 8 13.45 5.08 11.76
N ALA A 9 14.53 5.86 11.91
CA ALA A 9 14.78 6.67 13.10
C ALA A 9 13.99 7.98 13.11
N ASN A 10 13.60 8.52 11.95
CA ASN A 10 12.80 9.75 11.81
C ASN A 10 11.64 9.59 10.83
N ILE A 11 10.62 8.84 11.27
CA ILE A 11 9.43 8.55 10.45
C ILE A 11 8.53 9.77 10.27
N ASP A 12 8.50 10.72 11.22
CA ASP A 12 7.66 11.92 11.12
C ASP A 12 8.11 12.79 9.92
N GLU A 13 9.42 13.02 9.78
CA GLU A 13 10.00 13.73 8.63
C GLU A 13 9.76 12.98 7.32
N SER A 14 9.93 11.66 7.35
CA SER A 14 9.66 10.78 6.21
C SER A 14 8.20 10.85 5.75
N LEU A 15 7.26 10.91 6.69
CA LEU A 15 5.82 11.05 6.45
C LEU A 15 5.47 12.40 5.83
N GLU A 16 6.03 13.49 6.35
CA GLU A 16 5.81 14.85 5.82
C GLU A 16 6.33 14.99 4.38
N CYS A 17 7.44 14.32 4.05
CA CYS A 17 8.05 14.38 2.73
C CYS A 17 7.45 13.37 1.75
N LEU A 18 6.72 12.36 2.23
CA LEU A 18 6.19 11.28 1.40
C LEU A 18 5.31 11.78 0.23
N PRO A 19 4.39 12.76 0.42
CA PRO A 19 3.64 13.33 -0.69
C PRO A 19 4.54 13.99 -1.74
N VAL A 20 5.60 14.68 -1.31
CA VAL A 20 6.56 15.33 -2.20
C VAL A 20 7.30 14.28 -3.04
N PHE A 21 7.82 13.23 -2.41
CA PHE A 21 8.52 12.15 -3.11
C PHE A 21 7.62 11.45 -4.13
N LEU A 22 6.40 11.09 -3.72
CA LEU A 22 5.46 10.37 -4.59
C LEU A 22 4.87 11.27 -5.68
N SER A 23 4.75 12.58 -5.46
CA SER A 23 4.33 13.52 -6.51
C SER A 23 5.34 13.63 -7.65
N GLY A 24 6.62 13.35 -7.39
CA GLY A 24 7.67 13.29 -8.40
C GLY A 24 7.69 11.97 -9.18
N CYS A 25 6.93 10.96 -8.75
CA CYS A 25 6.86 9.66 -9.42
C CYS A 25 5.84 9.68 -10.56
N THR A 26 6.25 9.24 -11.74
CA THR A 26 5.33 9.06 -12.88
C THR A 26 4.51 7.78 -12.80
N GLN A 27 5.06 6.75 -12.16
CA GLN A 27 4.43 5.44 -11.96
C GLN A 27 4.82 4.85 -10.61
N LEU A 28 3.92 4.05 -10.04
CA LEU A 28 4.17 3.24 -8.85
C LEU A 28 4.03 1.76 -9.19
N LEU A 29 5.10 0.99 -9.00
CA LEU A 29 5.09 -0.46 -9.14
C LEU A 29 4.87 -1.12 -7.78
N VAL A 30 3.77 -1.86 -7.67
CA VAL A 30 3.43 -2.70 -6.53
C VAL A 30 3.71 -4.16 -6.89
N VAL A 31 4.72 -4.75 -6.25
CA VAL A 31 4.96 -6.20 -6.31
C VAL A 31 4.35 -6.84 -5.08
N ALA A 32 3.13 -7.32 -5.21
CA ALA A 32 2.36 -7.85 -4.09
C ALA A 32 2.72 -9.32 -3.84
N GLY A 33 3.51 -9.56 -2.79
CA GLY A 33 3.71 -10.89 -2.23
C GLY A 33 2.87 -11.11 -0.97
N LYS A 34 3.03 -12.28 -0.35
CA LYS A 34 2.30 -12.68 0.88
C LYS A 34 2.41 -11.67 2.03
N THR A 35 3.47 -10.88 2.07
CA THR A 35 3.75 -9.91 3.13
C THR A 35 3.49 -8.46 2.72
N TYR A 36 3.08 -8.19 1.48
CA TYR A 36 2.82 -6.81 1.03
C TYR A 36 1.69 -6.17 1.86
N LEU A 37 0.57 -6.89 1.95
CA LEU A 37 -0.65 -6.44 2.62
C LEU A 37 -0.57 -6.42 4.14
N THR A 38 0.49 -7.00 4.73
CA THR A 38 0.69 -6.97 6.18
C THR A 38 1.49 -5.77 6.62
N ARG A 39 2.02 -4.95 5.71
CA ARG A 39 2.90 -3.83 6.04
C ARG A 39 2.16 -2.52 5.85
N LEU A 40 1.87 -1.84 6.95
CA LEU A 40 1.11 -0.58 6.94
C LEU A 40 1.70 0.43 5.97
N TRP A 41 3.03 0.51 5.95
CA TRP A 41 3.73 1.48 5.12
C TRP A 41 3.47 1.32 3.62
N CYS A 42 3.46 0.09 3.11
CA CYS A 42 3.14 -0.17 1.71
C CYS A 42 1.73 0.30 1.34
N ILE A 43 0.79 0.24 2.29
CA ILE A 43 -0.60 0.69 2.07
C ILE A 43 -0.68 2.22 2.12
N VAL A 44 0.05 2.86 3.03
CA VAL A 44 0.15 4.33 3.10
C VAL A 44 0.75 4.90 1.82
N GLU A 45 1.88 4.36 1.35
CA GLU A 45 2.53 4.78 0.10
C GLU A 45 1.59 4.68 -1.11
N LEU A 46 0.87 3.55 -1.23
CA LEU A 46 -0.13 3.35 -2.28
C LEU A 46 -1.16 4.48 -2.31
N PHE A 47 -1.72 4.83 -1.15
CA PHE A 47 -2.79 5.82 -1.07
C PHE A 47 -2.27 7.25 -1.19
N VAL A 48 -1.11 7.57 -0.63
CA VAL A 48 -0.47 8.87 -0.83
C VAL A 48 -0.18 9.05 -2.32
N PHE A 49 0.37 8.04 -3.00
CA PHE A 49 0.62 8.09 -4.44
C PHE A 49 -0.67 8.33 -5.24
N LEU A 50 -1.76 7.64 -4.92
CA LEU A 50 -3.03 7.84 -5.62
C LEU A 50 -3.63 9.23 -5.36
N LYS A 51 -3.41 9.80 -4.18
CA LYS A 51 -3.85 11.16 -3.85
C LYS A 51 -3.00 12.24 -4.49
N THR A 52 -1.70 12.03 -4.66
CA THR A 52 -0.78 13.01 -5.24
C THR A 52 -0.71 12.92 -6.77
N SER A 53 -0.64 11.71 -7.32
CA SER A 53 -0.59 11.48 -8.78
C SER A 53 -1.98 11.51 -9.43
N GLY A 54 -3.03 11.24 -8.67
CA GLY A 54 -4.43 11.35 -9.09
C GLY A 54 -4.90 10.31 -10.11
N LYS A 55 -4.07 9.32 -10.49
CA LYS A 55 -4.40 8.43 -11.61
C LYS A 55 -4.06 6.97 -11.37
N LEU A 56 -5.10 6.14 -11.38
CA LEU A 56 -4.97 4.69 -11.27
C LEU A 56 -4.19 4.07 -12.46
N GLU A 57 -4.15 4.75 -13.62
CA GLU A 57 -3.39 4.31 -14.80
C GLU A 57 -1.87 4.25 -14.56
N ASN A 58 -1.37 5.02 -13.58
CA ASN A 58 0.03 5.08 -13.22
C ASN A 58 0.41 4.03 -12.15
N LEU A 59 -0.57 3.30 -11.62
CA LEU A 59 -0.34 2.20 -10.68
C LEU A 59 -0.17 0.90 -11.47
N ASP A 60 0.99 0.27 -11.36
CA ASP A 60 1.27 -1.05 -11.92
C ASP A 60 1.30 -2.08 -10.79
N VAL A 61 0.34 -3.01 -10.77
CA VAL A 61 0.24 -4.05 -9.74
C VAL A 61 0.58 -5.40 -10.34
N ARG A 62 1.61 -6.05 -9.77
CA ARG A 62 2.06 -7.39 -10.15
C ARG A 62 2.03 -8.31 -8.95
N LEU A 63 1.58 -9.53 -9.17
CA LEU A 63 1.66 -10.58 -8.16
C LEU A 63 3.11 -11.10 -8.10
N ALA A 64 3.69 -11.17 -6.91
CA ALA A 64 4.96 -11.86 -6.73
C ALA A 64 4.75 -13.36 -6.97
N THR A 65 5.73 -14.02 -7.60
CA THR A 65 5.69 -15.47 -7.84
C THR A 65 5.42 -16.22 -6.54
N CYS A 66 4.48 -17.16 -6.59
CA CYS A 66 4.14 -18.00 -5.46
C CYS A 66 4.54 -19.46 -5.74
N ASP A 67 5.32 -20.05 -4.83
CA ASP A 67 5.81 -21.43 -4.97
C ASP A 67 4.75 -22.47 -4.54
N CYS A 68 3.45 -22.16 -4.61
CA CYS A 68 2.40 -23.03 -4.08
C CYS A 68 1.91 -24.09 -5.07
N GLY A 69 2.51 -24.19 -6.27
CA GLY A 69 2.14 -25.16 -7.29
C GLY A 69 0.78 -24.93 -7.96
N ASN A 70 0.04 -23.90 -7.54
CA ASN A 70 -1.23 -23.46 -8.11
C ASN A 70 -1.11 -22.00 -8.58
N PRO A 71 -1.88 -21.57 -9.58
CA PRO A 71 -1.93 -20.17 -9.96
C PRO A 71 -2.52 -19.34 -8.81
N CYS A 72 -1.68 -18.59 -8.11
CA CYS A 72 -2.17 -17.60 -7.16
C CYS A 72 -2.88 -16.49 -7.92
N ARG A 73 -4.09 -16.15 -7.49
CA ARG A 73 -4.78 -14.98 -8.00
C ARG A 73 -4.53 -13.80 -7.08
N PHE A 74 -4.48 -12.63 -7.69
CA PHE A 74 -4.33 -11.40 -6.93
C PHE A 74 -5.52 -11.21 -5.97
N ASP A 75 -6.73 -11.56 -6.41
CA ASP A 75 -7.95 -11.56 -5.59
C ASP A 75 -7.80 -12.36 -4.29
N ASP A 76 -7.15 -13.53 -4.34
CA ASP A 76 -6.93 -14.36 -3.15
C ASP A 76 -6.00 -13.67 -2.15
N LEU A 77 -5.04 -12.89 -2.63
CA LEU A 77 -4.12 -12.15 -1.77
C LEU A 77 -4.84 -11.01 -1.03
N VAL A 78 -5.71 -10.27 -1.73
CA VAL A 78 -6.39 -9.09 -1.16
C VAL A 78 -7.71 -9.38 -0.46
N ARG A 79 -8.35 -10.53 -0.71
CA ARG A 79 -9.70 -10.85 -0.19
C ARG A 79 -9.85 -10.59 1.30
N ASP A 80 -8.85 -11.00 2.07
CA ASP A 80 -8.88 -11.00 3.53
C ASP A 80 -8.07 -9.82 4.13
N PHE A 81 -7.68 -8.83 3.31
CA PHE A 81 -6.91 -7.66 3.77
C PHE A 81 -7.70 -6.79 4.74
N ASP A 82 -7.14 -6.51 5.91
CA ASP A 82 -7.73 -5.61 6.90
C ASP A 82 -6.66 -4.66 7.43
N ALA A 83 -6.92 -3.35 7.30
CA ALA A 83 -6.03 -2.29 7.76
C ALA A 83 -5.80 -2.31 9.28
N GLN A 84 -6.67 -2.94 10.07
CA GLN A 84 -6.45 -3.11 11.52
C GLN A 84 -5.35 -4.15 11.81
N ASN A 85 -5.22 -5.14 10.94
CA ASN A 85 -4.31 -6.29 11.10
C ASN A 85 -2.91 -6.07 10.51
N VAL A 86 -2.65 -4.88 9.97
CA VAL A 86 -1.33 -4.50 9.46
C VAL A 86 -0.31 -4.34 10.58
N THR A 87 0.96 -4.47 10.20
CA THR A 87 2.13 -4.37 11.06
C THR A 87 2.99 -3.18 10.65
N CYS A 88 3.69 -2.62 11.63
CA CYS A 88 4.74 -1.62 11.43
C CYS A 88 5.98 -2.06 12.20
N SER A 89 7.17 -1.57 11.81
CA SER A 89 8.43 -1.90 12.48
C SER A 89 8.41 -1.53 13.97
N ARG A 90 7.69 -0.46 14.33
CA ARG A 90 7.54 0.02 15.70
C ARG A 90 6.05 0.23 16.01
N PRO A 91 5.54 -0.25 17.17
CA PRO A 91 4.13 -0.09 17.54
C PRO A 91 3.68 1.37 17.60
N VAL A 92 4.52 2.28 18.11
CA VAL A 92 4.20 3.71 18.20
C VAL A 92 3.92 4.34 16.83
N ASP A 93 4.62 3.88 15.79
CA ASP A 93 4.43 4.39 14.44
C ASP A 93 3.16 3.80 13.82
N LYS A 94 2.75 2.58 14.22
CA LYS A 94 1.47 2.00 13.78
C LYS A 94 0.31 2.91 14.15
N ASP A 95 0.23 3.34 15.40
CA ASP A 95 -0.89 4.17 15.88
C ASP A 95 -0.94 5.52 15.17
N ARG A 96 0.21 6.15 14.94
CA ARG A 96 0.32 7.42 14.20
C ARG A 96 -0.12 7.28 12.76
N LEU A 97 0.33 6.22 12.09
CA LEU A 97 0.00 5.95 10.69
C LEU A 97 -1.48 5.60 10.52
N LEU A 98 -2.05 4.83 11.44
CA LEU A 98 -3.48 4.55 11.44
C LEU A 98 -4.29 5.83 11.68
N ALA A 99 -3.88 6.69 12.62
CA ALA A 99 -4.53 7.98 12.84
C ALA A 99 -4.42 8.90 11.60
N PHE A 100 -3.27 8.91 10.92
CA PHE A 100 -3.11 9.62 9.65
C PHE A 100 -4.09 9.08 8.59
N VAL A 101 -4.16 7.75 8.45
CA VAL A 101 -5.10 7.09 7.54
C VAL A 101 -6.55 7.45 7.90
N GLU A 102 -6.91 7.39 9.17
CA GLU A 102 -8.25 7.74 9.64
C GLU A 102 -8.60 9.20 9.34
N SER A 103 -7.64 10.11 9.57
CA SER A 103 -7.82 11.53 9.29
C SER A 103 -7.98 11.84 7.79
N GLY A 104 -7.29 11.09 6.92
CA GLY A 104 -7.28 11.33 5.48
C GLY A 104 -8.35 10.55 4.70
N PHE A 105 -8.78 9.40 5.22
CA PHE A 105 -9.61 8.43 4.49
C PHE A 105 -10.88 8.01 5.24
N GLY A 106 -11.08 8.46 6.48
CA GLY A 106 -12.23 8.10 7.31
C GLY A 106 -12.04 6.75 8.01
N GLU A 107 -13.10 5.99 8.19
CA GLU A 107 -13.03 4.73 8.95
C GLU A 107 -12.12 3.68 8.31
N LEU A 108 -11.36 2.94 9.13
CA LEU A 108 -10.41 1.90 8.68
C LEU A 108 -11.08 0.77 7.89
N ASP A 109 -12.35 0.46 8.14
CA ASP A 109 -13.10 -0.54 7.35
C ASP A 109 -13.38 -0.04 5.92
N THR A 110 -13.76 1.23 5.78
CA THR A 110 -13.92 1.89 4.48
C THR A 110 -12.59 1.92 3.75
N PHE A 111 -11.51 2.28 4.46
CA PHE A 111 -10.16 2.25 3.90
C PHE A 111 -9.77 0.85 3.42
N SER A 112 -10.03 -0.19 4.21
CA SER A 112 -9.74 -1.58 3.84
C SER A 112 -10.45 -1.99 2.56
N LYS A 113 -11.72 -1.63 2.39
CA LYS A 113 -12.51 -1.90 1.19
C LYS A 113 -11.94 -1.18 -0.04
N GLU A 114 -11.56 0.09 0.11
CA GLU A 114 -10.97 0.87 -0.98
C GLU A 114 -9.60 0.30 -1.39
N VAL A 115 -8.76 -0.13 -0.44
CA VAL A 115 -7.47 -0.78 -0.74
C VAL A 115 -7.67 -2.02 -1.59
N ARG A 116 -8.61 -2.90 -1.20
CA ARG A 116 -8.93 -4.12 -1.96
C ARG A 116 -9.38 -3.78 -3.37
N LYS A 117 -10.32 -2.84 -3.50
CA LYS A 117 -10.87 -2.41 -4.80
C LYS A 117 -9.80 -1.87 -5.73
N VAL A 118 -9.00 -0.91 -5.27
CA VAL A 118 -7.91 -0.27 -6.04
C VAL A 118 -6.93 -1.31 -6.56
N LEU A 119 -6.50 -2.23 -5.69
CA LEU A 119 -5.51 -3.22 -6.04
C LEU A 119 -6.04 -4.26 -7.05
N ILE A 120 -7.30 -4.70 -6.91
CA ILE A 120 -7.97 -5.58 -7.90
C ILE A 120 -8.06 -4.86 -9.25
N GLU A 121 -8.58 -3.63 -9.25
CA GLU A 121 -8.81 -2.84 -10.46
C GLU A 121 -7.50 -2.52 -11.20
N ALA A 122 -6.41 -2.27 -10.47
CA ALA A 122 -5.10 -2.05 -11.09
C ALA A 122 -4.45 -3.35 -11.60
N SER A 123 -4.74 -4.50 -10.98
CA SER A 123 -4.19 -5.79 -11.40
C SER A 123 -4.78 -6.32 -12.72
N THR A 124 -6.05 -6.02 -13.01
CA THR A 124 -6.78 -6.53 -14.19
C THR A 124 -6.56 -5.70 -15.45
N ARG A 125 -6.04 -4.47 -15.33
CA ARG A 125 -5.86 -3.55 -16.47
C ARG A 125 -4.69 -3.88 -17.40
N LYS A 126 -3.78 -4.77 -17.00
CA LYS A 126 -2.50 -5.00 -17.69
C LYS A 126 -2.25 -6.48 -18.02
N GLU A 127 -3.30 -7.26 -18.23
CA GLU A 127 -3.18 -8.50 -19.02
C GLU A 127 -3.21 -8.11 -20.52
N PRO A 128 -2.20 -8.51 -21.32
CA PRO A 128 -2.12 -8.17 -22.74
C PRO A 128 -3.22 -8.82 -23.58
#